data_AF-A0A358GKM3-F1
#
_entry.id   AF-A0A358GKM3-F1
#
_cell.length_a   1.000
_cell.length_b   1.000
_cell.length_c   1.000
_cell.angle_alpha   90.00
_cell.angle_beta   90.00
_cell.angle_gamma   90.00
#
_symmetry.space_group_name_H-M   'P 1'
#
loop_
_entity.id
_entity.type
_entity.pdbx_description
1 polymer ?
#
loop_
_entity_poly.entity_id
_entity_poly.type
_entity_poly.pdbx_seq_one_letter_code
_entity_poly.pdbx_strand_id
1 'polypeptide(L)'
;MKRLVSLLLMLSLVVGVGSVASALDQSLLDLPFKERAANVYNPSLKKVLLDISKDNKLTTTQHNSIYVPMKDVFKQSGATFHWDGKKKITTVKNQGQELILNFSGKEITAGRNQVVLPREWVQLKNGVSSIDAFVLAYIFEVSTDDSDQERVDWKEKLNFLDIKGTAGIPGLDKYMHVNVQFND
;
A
#
# COMPACT_ATOMS: atom_id res chain seq x y z
N MET A 1 30.96 -70.37 -27.65
CA MET A 1 29.48 -70.28 -27.82
C MET A 1 28.85 -69.81 -26.52
N LYS A 2 28.04 -68.73 -26.56
CA LYS A 2 26.97 -68.31 -25.61
C LYS A 2 27.41 -67.99 -24.16
N ARG A 3 27.55 -66.71 -23.78
CA ARG A 3 26.54 -65.71 -23.30
C ARG A 3 26.08 -65.91 -21.85
N LEU A 4 26.19 -64.81 -21.06
CA LEU A 4 25.33 -64.27 -19.97
C LEU A 4 26.26 -63.56 -18.96
N VAL A 5 26.52 -62.25 -19.02
CA VAL A 5 25.67 -61.10 -18.62
C VAL A 5 24.90 -61.37 -17.32
N SER A 6 25.31 -60.72 -16.23
CA SER A 6 24.37 -60.02 -15.36
C SER A 6 25.04 -58.93 -14.51
N LEU A 7 24.42 -57.77 -14.64
CA LEU A 7 24.67 -56.47 -14.02
C LEU A 7 24.16 -56.49 -12.56
N LEU A 8 24.88 -55.87 -11.63
CA LEU A 8 24.27 -55.32 -10.42
C LEU A 8 24.81 -53.91 -10.20
N LEU A 9 24.08 -52.92 -10.70
CA LEU A 9 24.21 -51.52 -10.32
C LEU A 9 23.36 -51.32 -9.05
N MET A 10 24.01 -51.10 -7.92
CA MET A 10 23.35 -50.59 -6.71
C MET A 10 23.09 -49.09 -6.90
N LEU A 11 21.85 -48.75 -7.22
CA LEU A 11 21.36 -47.37 -7.23
C LEU A 11 20.96 -47.01 -5.79
N SER A 12 21.80 -46.28 -5.07
CA SER A 12 21.42 -45.69 -3.78
C SER A 12 20.49 -44.50 -4.02
N LEU A 13 19.19 -44.73 -3.88
CA LEU A 13 18.15 -43.72 -3.88
C LEU A 13 18.27 -42.90 -2.58
N VAL A 14 18.94 -41.75 -2.63
CA VAL A 14 18.86 -40.74 -1.57
C VAL A 14 17.50 -40.07 -1.72
N VAL A 15 16.53 -40.52 -0.91
CA VAL A 15 15.25 -39.83 -0.77
C VAL A 15 15.53 -38.54 0.01
N GLY A 16 15.81 -37.46 -0.73
CA GLY A 16 15.76 -36.12 -0.18
C GLY A 16 14.31 -35.80 0.15
N VAL A 17 13.92 -36.01 1.39
CA VAL A 17 12.67 -35.44 1.93
C VAL A 17 12.93 -33.95 2.12
N GLY A 18 12.89 -33.20 1.01
CA GLY A 18 12.71 -31.76 1.08
C GLY A 18 11.32 -31.53 1.65
N SER A 19 11.22 -31.20 2.93
CA SER A 19 10.01 -30.69 3.54
C SER A 19 9.60 -29.44 2.78
N VAL A 20 8.71 -29.58 1.81
CA VAL A 20 8.00 -28.46 1.22
C VAL A 20 7.00 -28.04 2.30
N ALA A 21 7.43 -27.16 3.21
CA ALA A 21 6.50 -26.45 4.06
C ALA A 21 5.52 -25.74 3.13
N SER A 22 4.25 -26.14 3.15
CA SER A 22 3.24 -25.55 2.28
C SER A 22 3.07 -24.09 2.70
N ALA A 23 3.35 -23.16 1.79
CA ALA A 23 3.16 -21.72 1.99
C ALA A 23 1.68 -21.29 2.05
N LEU A 24 0.79 -22.17 2.50
CA LEU A 24 -0.67 -22.02 2.44
C LEU A 24 -1.31 -21.62 3.78
N ASP A 25 -0.52 -21.39 4.83
CA ASP A 25 -1.06 -21.16 6.18
C ASP A 25 -0.47 -19.91 6.88
N GLN A 26 0.20 -19.03 6.13
CA GLN A 26 0.65 -17.76 6.70
C GLN A 26 -0.56 -16.84 6.87
N SER A 27 -0.81 -16.40 8.09
CA SER A 27 -1.86 -15.42 8.37
C SER A 27 -1.58 -14.15 7.57
N LEU A 28 -2.63 -13.51 7.02
CA LEU A 28 -2.44 -12.21 6.37
C LEU A 28 -1.72 -11.25 7.31
N LEU A 29 -2.00 -11.28 8.62
CA LEU A 29 -1.38 -10.41 9.63
C LEU A 29 0.15 -10.59 9.76
N ASP A 30 0.72 -11.70 9.28
CA ASP A 30 2.17 -11.93 9.30
C ASP A 30 2.90 -11.24 8.14
N LEU A 31 2.17 -10.76 7.12
CA LEU A 31 2.76 -10.04 5.99
C LEU A 31 3.06 -8.58 6.36
N PRO A 32 4.07 -7.95 5.73
CA PRO A 32 4.28 -6.51 5.83
C PRO A 32 3.01 -5.73 5.47
N PHE A 33 2.74 -4.62 6.17
CA PHE A 33 1.49 -3.84 6.03
C PHE A 33 1.06 -3.59 4.59
N LYS A 34 2.00 -3.15 3.74
CA LYS A 34 1.74 -2.89 2.32
C LYS A 34 1.30 -4.14 1.56
N GLU A 35 1.93 -5.27 1.84
CA GLU A 35 1.59 -6.55 1.21
C GLU A 35 0.23 -7.05 1.71
N ARG A 36 -0.08 -6.89 2.99
CA ARG A 36 -1.44 -7.13 3.52
C ARG A 36 -2.48 -6.32 2.77
N ALA A 37 -2.28 -5.00 2.71
CA ALA A 37 -3.18 -4.08 2.05
C ALA A 37 -3.43 -4.50 0.59
N ALA A 38 -2.39 -4.89 -0.15
CA ALA A 38 -2.55 -5.34 -1.53
C ALA A 38 -3.32 -6.68 -1.65
N ASN A 39 -3.10 -7.62 -0.72
CA ASN A 39 -3.77 -8.93 -0.70
C ASN A 39 -5.24 -8.88 -0.29
N VAL A 40 -5.66 -7.86 0.47
CA VAL A 40 -7.09 -7.62 0.77
C VAL A 40 -7.90 -7.33 -0.50
N TYR A 41 -7.27 -6.72 -1.50
CA TYR A 41 -7.92 -6.35 -2.75
C TYR A 41 -7.51 -7.30 -3.88
N ASN A 42 -6.45 -6.93 -4.62
CA ASN A 42 -5.83 -7.78 -5.64
C ASN A 42 -4.45 -7.19 -6.02
N PRO A 43 -3.33 -7.84 -5.63
CA PRO A 43 -1.99 -7.30 -5.87
C PRO A 43 -1.59 -7.29 -7.36
N SER A 44 -2.33 -7.98 -8.24
CA SER A 44 -2.08 -7.96 -9.68
C SER A 44 -2.53 -6.67 -10.36
N LEU A 45 -3.42 -5.88 -9.74
CA LEU A 45 -3.90 -4.62 -10.32
C LEU A 45 -2.75 -3.61 -10.38
N LYS A 46 -2.68 -2.88 -11.51
CA LYS A 46 -1.60 -1.90 -11.79
C LYS A 46 -2.12 -0.50 -12.12
N LYS A 47 -3.43 -0.30 -12.11
CA LYS A 47 -4.11 0.95 -12.45
C LYS A 47 -5.14 1.29 -11.39
N VAL A 48 -5.43 2.57 -11.22
CA VAL A 48 -6.37 3.07 -10.21
C VAL A 48 -7.40 3.99 -10.85
N LEU A 49 -8.67 3.79 -10.50
CA LEU A 49 -9.72 4.78 -10.67
C LEU A 49 -9.95 5.41 -9.29
N LEU A 50 -9.56 6.68 -9.14
CA LEU A 50 -9.64 7.41 -7.88
C LEU A 50 -10.88 8.30 -7.89
N ASP A 51 -11.77 8.05 -6.94
CA ASP A 51 -12.99 8.80 -6.71
C ASP A 51 -12.86 9.59 -5.41
N ILE A 52 -12.86 10.92 -5.48
CA ILE A 52 -12.78 11.81 -4.32
C ILE A 52 -14.13 12.48 -4.09
N SER A 53 -14.68 12.32 -2.90
CA SER A 53 -15.97 12.91 -2.50
C SER A 53 -15.82 13.89 -1.34
N LYS A 54 -16.30 15.12 -1.53
CA LYS A 54 -16.41 16.16 -0.49
C LYS A 54 -17.51 17.16 -0.85
N ASP A 55 -18.27 17.67 0.12
CA ASP A 55 -19.31 18.70 -0.10
C ASP A 55 -20.32 18.30 -1.19
N ASN A 56 -20.71 17.02 -1.23
CA ASN A 56 -21.54 16.42 -2.28
C ASN A 56 -20.98 16.50 -3.71
N LYS A 57 -19.69 16.77 -3.88
CA LYS A 57 -18.99 16.76 -5.17
C LYS A 57 -18.13 15.51 -5.28
N LEU A 58 -18.27 14.82 -6.41
CA LEU A 58 -17.42 13.69 -6.79
C LEU A 58 -16.44 14.14 -7.88
N THR A 59 -15.17 13.75 -7.75
CA THR A 59 -14.18 13.87 -8.82
C THR A 59 -13.51 12.53 -9.06
N THR A 60 -13.55 12.09 -10.31
CA THR A 60 -12.99 10.83 -10.76
C THR A 60 -11.73 11.07 -11.59
N THR A 61 -10.64 10.39 -11.26
CA THR A 61 -9.36 10.46 -12.00
C THR A 61 -8.80 9.07 -12.26
N GLN A 62 -8.28 8.85 -13.48
CA GLN A 62 -7.63 7.59 -13.84
C GLN A 62 -6.11 7.70 -13.73
N HIS A 63 -5.49 6.66 -13.17
CA HIS A 63 -4.04 6.53 -13.08
C HIS A 63 -3.56 5.20 -13.64
N ASN A 64 -2.54 5.24 -14.52
CA ASN A 64 -1.87 4.04 -15.04
C ASN A 64 -0.78 3.51 -14.07
N SER A 65 -1.02 3.61 -12.78
CA SER A 65 -0.13 3.18 -11.69
C SER A 65 -0.96 2.91 -10.44
N ILE A 66 -0.50 2.03 -9.54
CA ILE A 66 -1.03 1.92 -8.18
C ILE A 66 -0.61 3.07 -7.26
N TYR A 67 0.38 3.85 -7.69
CA TYR A 67 0.83 5.03 -6.95
C TYR A 67 0.04 6.26 -7.41
N VAL A 68 -0.88 6.73 -6.57
CA VAL A 68 -1.72 7.90 -6.84
C VAL A 68 -1.06 9.18 -6.33
N PRO A 69 -1.01 10.27 -7.12
CA PRO A 69 -0.45 11.55 -6.66
C PRO A 69 -1.18 12.06 -5.42
N MET A 70 -0.42 12.41 -4.38
CA MET A 70 -1.02 12.93 -3.15
C MET A 70 -1.82 14.22 -3.40
N LYS A 71 -1.40 15.04 -4.36
CA LYS A 71 -2.13 16.24 -4.75
C LYS A 71 -3.53 15.93 -5.29
N ASP A 72 -3.72 14.79 -5.95
CA ASP A 72 -5.02 14.40 -6.50
C ASP A 72 -5.94 13.90 -5.37
N VAL A 73 -5.40 13.14 -4.42
CA VAL A 73 -6.14 12.66 -3.23
C VAL A 73 -6.68 13.83 -2.41
N PHE A 74 -5.84 14.82 -2.11
CA PHE A 74 -6.17 15.88 -1.15
C PHE A 74 -6.62 17.19 -1.81
N LYS A 75 -6.81 17.21 -3.14
CA LYS A 75 -7.16 18.42 -3.90
C LYS A 75 -8.34 19.20 -3.31
N GLN A 76 -9.31 18.49 -2.75
CA GLN A 76 -10.54 19.05 -2.18
C GLN A 76 -10.49 19.18 -0.64
N SER A 77 -9.50 18.59 0.03
CA SER A 77 -9.43 18.51 1.50
C SER A 77 -9.10 19.83 2.20
N GLY A 78 -8.59 20.84 1.48
CA GLY A 78 -8.02 22.06 2.08
C GLY A 78 -6.59 21.89 2.58
N ALA A 79 -6.02 20.67 2.50
CA ALA A 79 -4.63 20.43 2.85
C ALA A 79 -3.66 21.21 1.93
N THR A 80 -2.56 21.66 2.50
CA THR A 80 -1.50 22.40 1.78
C THR A 80 -0.30 21.51 1.50
N PHE A 81 0.31 21.70 0.33
CA PHE A 81 1.40 20.88 -0.17
C PHE A 81 2.68 21.69 -0.32
N HIS A 82 3.78 21.19 0.24
CA HIS A 82 5.10 21.77 0.08
C HIS A 82 6.13 20.71 -0.32
N TRP A 83 6.97 21.03 -1.30
CA TRP A 83 8.10 20.21 -1.72
C TRP A 83 9.40 20.91 -1.36
N ASP A 84 10.24 20.26 -0.55
CA ASP A 84 11.62 20.67 -0.30
C ASP A 84 12.56 19.80 -1.15
N GLY A 85 12.98 20.33 -2.30
CA GLY A 85 13.88 19.63 -3.22
C GLY A 85 15.28 19.37 -2.68
N LYS A 86 15.74 20.16 -1.69
CA LYS A 86 17.05 19.98 -1.06
C LYS A 86 17.02 18.81 -0.08
N LYS A 87 15.96 18.71 0.72
CA LYS A 87 15.75 17.61 1.66
C LYS A 87 15.13 16.37 1.03
N LYS A 88 14.56 16.50 -0.18
CA LYS A 88 13.76 15.49 -0.86
C LYS A 88 12.56 15.04 -0.03
N ILE A 89 11.84 16.02 0.52
CA ILE A 89 10.68 15.79 1.39
C ILE A 89 9.46 16.50 0.81
N THR A 90 8.34 15.78 0.76
CA THR A 90 7.02 16.40 0.57
C THR A 90 6.30 16.46 1.92
N THR A 91 5.80 17.63 2.25
CA THR A 91 4.97 17.88 3.42
C THR A 91 3.53 18.14 2.98
N VAL A 92 2.59 17.41 3.55
CA VAL A 92 1.14 17.67 3.45
C VAL A 92 0.65 18.16 4.80
N LYS A 93 0.20 19.39 4.88
CA LYS A 93 -0.24 19.99 6.14
C LYS A 93 -1.76 20.12 6.17
N ASN A 94 -2.38 19.58 7.21
CA ASN A 94 -3.79 19.74 7.50
C ASN A 94 -4.00 19.81 9.02
N GLN A 95 -5.00 20.59 9.48
CA GLN A 95 -5.37 20.71 10.89
C GLN A 95 -4.19 20.91 11.88
N GLY A 96 -3.16 21.66 11.47
CA GLY A 96 -1.97 21.94 12.30
C GLY A 96 -0.93 20.82 12.38
N GLN A 97 -1.20 19.66 11.78
CA GLN A 97 -0.29 18.52 11.69
C GLN A 97 0.28 18.36 10.28
N GLU A 98 1.38 17.62 10.16
CA GLU A 98 2.13 17.44 8.93
C GLU A 98 2.37 15.97 8.62
N LEU A 99 1.91 15.52 7.47
CA LEU A 99 2.30 14.25 6.88
C LEU A 99 3.58 14.45 6.08
N ILE A 100 4.58 13.61 6.35
CA ILE A 100 5.91 13.70 5.75
C ILE A 100 6.15 12.50 4.85
N LEU A 101 6.40 12.76 3.57
CA LEU A 101 6.84 11.77 2.60
C LEU A 101 8.32 12.00 2.34
N ASN A 102 9.15 11.04 2.76
CA ASN A 102 10.59 11.15 2.73
C ASN A 102 11.20 10.34 1.57
N PHE A 103 11.82 11.04 0.63
CA PHE A 103 12.48 10.45 -0.54
C PHE A 103 14.00 10.63 -0.51
N SER A 104 14.55 11.01 0.64
CA SER A 104 15.99 11.26 0.81
C SER A 104 16.83 9.98 0.88
N GLY A 105 16.19 8.84 1.20
CA GLY A 105 16.87 7.57 1.49
C GLY A 105 17.47 7.49 2.89
N LYS A 106 17.33 8.54 3.71
CA LYS A 106 17.80 8.58 5.11
C LYS A 106 16.63 8.49 6.06
N GLU A 107 16.81 7.86 7.21
CA GLU A 107 15.81 7.95 8.28
C GLU A 107 15.69 9.38 8.78
N ILE A 108 14.47 9.78 9.13
CA ILE A 108 14.16 11.09 9.71
C ILE A 108 13.38 10.87 10.99
N THR A 109 13.72 11.63 12.02
CA THR A 109 12.94 11.66 13.26
C THR A 109 11.77 12.61 13.07
N ALA A 110 10.55 12.12 13.29
CA ALA A 110 9.36 12.93 13.23
C ALA A 110 9.39 14.01 14.34
N GLY A 111 9.06 15.27 13.98
CA GLY A 111 8.74 16.30 14.95
C GLY A 111 7.42 16.00 15.69
N ARG A 112 7.12 16.78 16.74
CA ARG A 112 5.94 16.57 17.61
C ARG A 112 4.60 16.54 16.85
N ASN A 113 4.48 17.31 15.76
CA ASN A 113 3.27 17.42 14.94
C ASN A 113 3.43 16.75 13.57
N GLN A 114 4.41 15.86 13.42
CA GLN A 114 4.73 15.23 12.16
C GLN A 114 4.44 13.73 12.22
N VAL A 115 3.88 13.20 11.14
CA VAL A 115 3.75 11.76 10.91
C VAL A 115 4.53 11.44 9.64
N VAL A 116 5.56 10.61 9.76
CA VAL A 116 6.38 10.17 8.62
C VAL A 116 5.82 8.87 8.08
N LEU A 117 5.46 8.85 6.79
CA LEU A 117 5.02 7.62 6.15
C LEU A 117 6.19 6.66 5.92
N PRO A 118 5.96 5.34 6.05
CA PRO A 118 6.91 4.33 5.62
C PRO A 118 7.30 4.50 4.15
N ARG A 119 8.60 4.36 3.88
CA ARG A 119 9.19 4.64 2.55
C ARG A 119 8.60 3.77 1.45
N GLU A 120 8.18 2.56 1.78
CA GLU A 120 7.66 1.57 0.85
C GLU A 120 6.22 1.88 0.41
N TRP A 121 5.50 2.74 1.12
CA TRP A 121 4.15 3.18 0.79
C TRP A 121 4.13 4.34 -0.19
N VAL A 122 5.27 4.99 -0.41
CA VAL A 122 5.35 6.23 -1.19
C VAL A 122 6.30 6.09 -2.37
N GLN A 123 6.08 6.90 -3.39
CA GLN A 123 6.93 6.97 -4.57
C GLN A 123 7.11 8.43 -5.00
N LEU A 124 8.34 8.78 -5.37
CA LEU A 124 8.64 10.01 -6.09
C LEU A 124 9.00 9.65 -7.53
N LYS A 125 8.16 10.02 -8.49
CA LYS A 125 8.41 9.79 -9.92
C LYS A 125 8.15 11.07 -10.70
N ASN A 126 9.11 11.50 -11.52
CA ASN A 126 9.01 12.73 -12.32
C ASN A 126 8.60 13.97 -11.50
N GLY A 127 9.12 14.09 -10.27
CA GLY A 127 8.79 15.20 -9.36
C GLY A 127 7.40 15.12 -8.70
N VAL A 128 6.65 14.04 -8.91
CA VAL A 128 5.33 13.82 -8.32
C VAL A 128 5.46 12.85 -7.14
N SER A 129 5.03 13.30 -5.96
CA SER A 129 4.91 12.48 -4.76
C SER A 129 3.57 11.76 -4.73
N SER A 130 3.63 10.44 -4.61
CA SER A 130 2.49 9.57 -4.69
C SER A 130 2.46 8.57 -3.54
N ILE A 131 1.27 8.09 -3.19
CA ILE A 131 1.03 7.03 -2.20
C ILE A 131 0.49 5.78 -2.89
N ASP A 132 0.81 4.61 -2.34
CA ASP A 132 0.25 3.33 -2.76
C ASP A 132 -1.26 3.30 -2.48
N ALA A 133 -2.05 3.07 -3.51
CA ALA A 133 -3.50 3.11 -3.46
C ALA A 133 -4.10 1.99 -2.59
N PHE A 134 -3.45 0.83 -2.49
CA PHE A 134 -3.92 -0.23 -1.61
C PHE A 134 -3.75 0.17 -0.15
N VAL A 135 -2.60 0.77 0.19
CA VAL A 135 -2.35 1.29 1.54
C VAL A 135 -3.35 2.38 1.91
N LEU A 136 -3.57 3.35 1.01
CA LEU A 136 -4.54 4.42 1.22
C LEU A 136 -5.95 3.86 1.45
N ALA A 137 -6.40 2.95 0.59
CA ALA A 137 -7.71 2.33 0.70
C ALA A 137 -7.84 1.50 1.98
N TYR A 138 -6.78 0.77 2.36
CA TYR A 138 -6.82 -0.15 3.50
C TYR A 138 -6.86 0.56 4.84
N ILE A 139 -6.08 1.62 5.04
CA ILE A 139 -6.02 2.34 6.33
C ILE A 139 -7.41 2.85 6.75
N PHE A 140 -8.14 3.44 5.80
CA PHE A 140 -9.40 4.12 6.05
C PHE A 140 -10.63 3.29 5.64
N GLU A 141 -10.45 2.01 5.29
CA GLU A 141 -11.53 1.15 4.80
C GLU A 141 -12.72 1.14 5.78
N VAL A 142 -13.92 1.38 5.27
CA VAL A 142 -15.13 1.46 6.11
C VAL A 142 -15.73 0.09 6.42
N SER A 143 -15.41 -0.90 5.59
CA SER A 143 -15.97 -2.26 5.68
C SER A 143 -15.11 -3.24 6.50
N THR A 144 -13.95 -2.80 6.99
CA THR A 144 -13.04 -3.64 7.79
C THR A 144 -13.31 -3.49 9.28
N ASP A 145 -13.13 -4.56 10.04
CA ASP A 145 -13.16 -4.52 11.49
C ASP A 145 -11.83 -4.03 12.08
N ASP A 146 -11.80 -3.87 13.41
CA ASP A 146 -10.62 -3.38 14.14
C ASP A 146 -9.68 -4.52 14.58
N SER A 147 -9.69 -5.66 13.87
CA SER A 147 -8.80 -6.80 14.19
C SER A 147 -7.32 -6.55 13.84
N ASP A 148 -7.05 -5.70 12.86
CA ASP A 148 -5.69 -5.26 12.50
C ASP A 148 -5.31 -4.00 13.27
N GLN A 149 -4.65 -4.18 14.43
CA GLN A 149 -4.27 -3.05 15.30
C GLN A 149 -3.30 -2.08 14.63
N GLU A 150 -2.40 -2.56 13.75
CA GLU A 150 -1.47 -1.69 13.03
C GLU A 150 -2.25 -0.72 12.11
N ARG A 151 -3.29 -1.22 11.43
CA ARG A 151 -4.20 -0.39 10.62
C ARG A 151 -4.94 0.63 11.47
N VAL A 152 -5.49 0.22 12.62
CA VAL A 152 -6.20 1.11 13.56
C VAL A 152 -5.28 2.24 14.04
N ASP A 153 -4.05 1.90 14.43
CA ASP A 153 -3.05 2.87 14.87
C ASP A 153 -2.70 3.88 13.76
N TRP A 154 -2.58 3.41 12.51
CA TRP A 154 -2.34 4.30 11.37
C TRP A 154 -3.54 5.18 11.06
N LYS A 155 -4.76 4.65 11.14
CA LYS A 155 -6.00 5.44 10.97
C LYS A 155 -6.07 6.56 12.01
N GLU A 156 -5.76 6.27 13.27
CA GLU A 156 -5.75 7.27 14.34
C GLU A 156 -4.65 8.32 14.11
N LYS A 157 -3.41 7.89 13.86
CA LYS A 157 -2.27 8.79 13.56
C LYS A 157 -2.55 9.72 12.39
N LEU A 158 -3.34 9.28 11.42
CA LEU A 158 -3.64 10.02 10.20
C LEU A 158 -5.00 10.73 10.22
N ASN A 159 -5.72 10.73 11.34
CA ASN A 159 -7.04 11.39 11.46
C ASN A 159 -7.02 12.88 11.05
N PHE A 160 -5.90 13.59 11.30
CA PHE A 160 -5.73 14.99 10.91
C PHE A 160 -5.83 15.24 9.39
N LEU A 161 -5.75 14.20 8.56
CA LEU A 161 -5.94 14.26 7.12
C LEU A 161 -7.41 14.47 6.72
N ASP A 162 -8.33 14.36 7.67
CA ASP A 162 -9.77 14.64 7.52
C ASP A 162 -10.49 13.70 6.53
N ILE A 163 -9.93 12.49 6.37
CA ILE A 163 -10.54 11.41 5.60
C ILE A 163 -11.56 10.72 6.51
N LYS A 164 -12.84 10.79 6.13
CA LYS A 164 -13.93 10.10 6.81
C LYS A 164 -13.84 8.57 6.63
N GLY A 165 -13.47 8.14 5.44
CA GLY A 165 -13.34 6.74 5.11
C GLY A 165 -12.98 6.50 3.65
N THR A 166 -12.63 5.26 3.35
CA THR A 166 -12.38 4.78 2.00
C THR A 166 -13.17 3.51 1.72
N ALA A 167 -13.39 3.24 0.44
CA ALA A 167 -13.84 1.94 -0.05
C ALA A 167 -12.96 1.52 -1.22
N GLY A 168 -12.28 0.38 -1.09
CA GLY A 168 -11.49 -0.22 -2.14
C GLY A 168 -12.22 -1.36 -2.84
N ILE A 169 -12.29 -1.35 -4.18
CA ILE A 169 -12.95 -2.41 -4.96
C ILE A 169 -12.03 -2.87 -6.10
N PRO A 170 -11.65 -4.16 -6.15
CA PRO A 170 -10.93 -4.72 -7.29
C PRO A 170 -11.88 -4.85 -8.49
N GLY A 171 -11.76 -3.96 -9.47
CA GLY A 171 -12.63 -3.91 -10.64
C GLY A 171 -12.30 -4.98 -11.68
N LEU A 172 -13.34 -5.50 -12.34
CA LEU A 172 -13.20 -6.41 -13.49
C LEU A 172 -12.59 -5.72 -14.73
N ASP A 173 -12.61 -4.39 -14.75
CA ASP A 173 -11.97 -3.52 -15.75
C ASP A 173 -10.45 -3.39 -15.57
N LYS A 174 -9.87 -4.15 -14.62
CA LYS A 174 -8.44 -4.16 -14.28
C LYS A 174 -7.96 -2.87 -13.60
N TYR A 175 -8.88 -2.06 -13.09
CA TYR A 175 -8.59 -0.95 -12.18
C TYR A 175 -8.85 -1.36 -10.74
N MET A 176 -8.03 -0.86 -9.82
CA MET A 176 -8.39 -0.73 -8.43
C MET A 176 -9.26 0.53 -8.30
N HIS A 177 -10.52 0.37 -7.92
CA HIS A 177 -11.40 1.50 -7.64
C HIS A 177 -11.17 1.91 -6.19
N VAL A 178 -10.78 3.16 -5.97
CA VAL A 178 -10.55 3.71 -4.63
C VAL A 178 -11.47 4.92 -4.46
N ASN A 179 -12.49 4.77 -3.62
CA ASN A 179 -13.30 5.89 -3.18
C ASN A 179 -12.70 6.46 -1.89
N VAL A 180 -12.45 7.77 -1.85
CA VAL A 180 -12.02 8.51 -0.66
C VAL A 180 -13.09 9.56 -0.35
N GLN A 181 -13.65 9.48 0.86
CA GLN A 181 -14.59 10.47 1.37
C GLN A 181 -13.90 11.34 2.42
N PHE A 182 -13.94 12.66 2.23
CA PHE A 182 -13.53 13.62 3.26
C PHE A 182 -14.73 14.00 4.15
N ASN A 183 -14.45 14.53 5.35
CA ASN A 183 -15.47 15.19 6.15
C ASN A 183 -15.92 16.51 5.46
N ASP A 184 -17.16 16.90 5.75
CA ASP A 184 -17.76 18.18 5.31
C ASP A 184 -17.36 19.33 6.26
#